data_AF-A0A9E1UTI4-F1
#
_entry.id   AF-A0A9E1UTI4-F1
#
_cell.length_a   1.000
_cell.length_b   1.000
_cell.length_c   1.000
_cell.angle_alpha   90.00
_cell.angle_beta   90.00
_cell.angle_gamma   90.00
#
_symmetry.space_group_name_H-M   'P 1'
#
loop_
_entity.id
_entity.type
_entity.pdbx_description
1 polymer ?
#
loop_
_entity_poly.entity_id
_entity_poly.type
_entity_poly.pdbx_seq_one_letter_code
_entity_poly.pdbx_strand_id
1 'polypeptide(L)'
;VANRLGLLSDTAATQRFEKVFGSMERVHQEHGFFPNFFPADLSSIPTDGVMIISDYNIYPAGLIVARQVWPQYAERIGAYLDSIEWDRLYDKATDRVVAGYDLAAERAAFTGLWLASDARCAVTMMVGAGAVPPTVWDGMIRGPMESNQGTVLQPGFGFGGTYIAGITGLFLPEHDTEAVGTTVGNLGWFQYQFSLRRGFPLWGWSNCYIVGRDYTAGGSIPEWNVSPHSLAMLLQYYPRHVTAALQKMERLGGSVPPAGYEGKAWGLRGCYDMERNIWGGKYLQLEQGMMFLGLANFLHDGIVRKLFTSDPLIRKGLELSEPHIKHDPKLSERWAERDSQPIDQTPLRMSAPRASTIDKVTSLDLSTMTVHQPKLLKVAHEDGTALLRVRDGGDWGHLVFGLPTKGLDIRGLDRVEFEIDSIQGNSPEPGFLHFTLADKFGQSRAGYLKLDAESTHYSVPARDIYGFLLDDDTLAYINISLNRRPPFRPSVRFHPSEFSLRLKAVRVVTKE
;
A
#
# COMPACT_ATOMS: atom_id res chain seq x y z
N VAL A 1 25.42 -5.57 2.68
CA VAL A 1 24.83 -6.89 2.99
C VAL A 1 25.42 -8.02 2.15
N ALA A 2 25.17 -8.11 0.84
CA ALA A 2 25.71 -9.19 -0.01
C ALA A 2 27.21 -9.43 0.16
N ASN A 3 28.00 -8.36 0.28
CA ASN A 3 29.43 -8.43 0.60
C ASN A 3 29.73 -9.12 1.95
N ARG A 4 29.04 -8.74 3.02
CA ARG A 4 29.17 -9.35 4.36
C ARG A 4 28.74 -10.82 4.39
N LEU A 5 27.88 -11.23 3.45
CA LEU A 5 27.45 -12.62 3.27
C LEU A 5 28.37 -13.42 2.33
N GLY A 6 29.43 -12.81 1.78
CA GLY A 6 30.33 -13.47 0.83
C GLY A 6 29.75 -13.68 -0.56
N LEU A 7 28.58 -13.12 -0.88
CA LEU A 7 27.95 -13.21 -2.20
C LEU A 7 28.63 -12.29 -3.24
N LEU A 8 29.36 -11.28 -2.77
CA LEU A 8 30.19 -10.39 -3.58
C LEU A 8 31.53 -10.17 -2.88
N SER A 9 32.63 -10.18 -3.64
CA SER A 9 33.93 -9.79 -3.12
C SER A 9 33.95 -8.32 -2.69
N ASP A 10 34.84 -7.97 -1.76
CA ASP A 10 35.03 -6.60 -1.28
C ASP A 10 35.28 -5.62 -2.44
N THR A 11 36.17 -6.00 -3.37
CA THR A 11 36.49 -5.20 -4.55
C THR A 11 35.26 -4.95 -5.42
N ALA A 12 34.50 -6.01 -5.77
CA ALA A 12 33.33 -5.88 -6.63
C ALA A 12 32.22 -5.05 -5.96
N ALA A 13 32.03 -5.23 -4.66
CA ALA A 13 31.03 -4.49 -3.90
C ALA A 13 31.41 -3.00 -3.75
N THR A 14 32.67 -2.72 -3.43
CA THR A 14 33.22 -1.36 -3.30
C THR A 14 33.14 -0.59 -4.63
N GLN A 15 33.49 -1.23 -5.75
CA GLN A 15 33.39 -0.62 -7.09
C GLN A 15 31.94 -0.30 -7.47
N ARG A 16 31.00 -1.20 -7.16
CA ARG A 16 29.57 -0.95 -7.41
C ARG A 16 29.02 0.17 -6.54
N PHE A 17 29.39 0.19 -5.25
CA PHE A 17 29.00 1.26 -4.35
C PHE A 17 29.55 2.61 -4.83
N GLU A 18 30.84 2.70 -5.14
CA GLU A 18 31.46 3.94 -5.64
C GLU A 18 30.78 4.43 -6.91
N LYS A 19 30.46 3.54 -7.85
CA LYS A 19 29.73 3.90 -9.06
C LYS A 19 28.38 4.53 -8.75
N VAL A 20 27.61 3.93 -7.82
CA VAL A 20 26.27 4.43 -7.47
C VAL A 20 26.37 5.72 -6.66
N PHE A 21 27.12 5.71 -5.56
CA PHE A 21 27.24 6.84 -4.65
C PHE A 21 27.89 8.05 -5.34
N GLY A 22 29.00 7.84 -6.06
CA GLY A 22 29.63 8.90 -6.85
C GLY A 22 28.78 9.43 -8.00
N SER A 23 27.77 8.68 -8.46
CA SER A 23 26.78 9.21 -9.41
C SER A 23 25.71 10.04 -8.72
N MET A 24 25.26 9.64 -7.55
CA MET A 24 24.30 10.39 -6.74
C MET A 24 24.87 11.70 -6.19
N GLU A 25 26.18 11.76 -5.90
CA GLU A 25 26.85 13.02 -5.53
C GLU A 25 26.80 14.08 -6.64
N ARG A 26 26.61 13.67 -7.91
CA ARG A 26 26.43 14.60 -9.03
C ARG A 26 24.97 15.01 -9.24
N VAL A 27 24.05 14.35 -8.54
CA VAL A 27 22.63 14.68 -8.63
C VAL A 27 22.38 15.96 -7.85
N HIS A 28 21.75 16.93 -8.50
CA HIS A 28 21.36 18.18 -7.82
C HIS A 28 20.47 17.86 -6.62
N GLN A 29 20.78 18.51 -5.51
CA GLN A 29 20.09 18.38 -4.24
C GLN A 29 19.62 19.78 -3.83
N GLU A 30 18.41 19.83 -3.29
CA GLU A 30 17.88 21.02 -2.65
C GLU A 30 17.71 20.71 -1.16
N HIS A 31 18.38 21.46 -0.29
CA HIS A 31 18.42 21.20 1.17
C HIS A 31 18.85 19.77 1.56
N GLY A 32 19.71 19.14 0.75
CA GLY A 32 20.14 17.74 0.89
C GLY A 32 19.11 16.69 0.44
N PHE A 33 17.95 17.13 -0.04
CA PHE A 33 16.90 16.26 -0.59
C PHE A 33 17.07 16.04 -2.09
N PHE A 34 16.64 14.85 -2.53
CA PHE A 34 16.47 14.54 -3.95
C PHE A 34 14.99 14.63 -4.34
N PRO A 35 14.66 14.99 -5.60
CA PRO A 35 13.32 14.79 -6.12
C PRO A 35 12.94 13.31 -6.10
N ASN A 36 11.65 12.99 -5.96
CA ASN A 36 11.18 11.61 -5.84
C ASN A 36 11.57 10.72 -7.04
N PHE A 37 11.61 11.32 -8.22
CA PHE A 37 11.99 10.66 -9.47
C PHE A 37 12.93 11.55 -10.27
N PHE A 38 13.91 10.93 -10.90
CA PHE A 38 14.83 11.58 -11.84
C PHE A 38 15.18 10.59 -12.98
N PRO A 39 15.58 11.10 -14.16
CA PRO A 39 15.94 10.26 -15.30
C PRO A 39 17.10 9.31 -14.99
N ALA A 40 17.04 8.08 -15.51
CA ALA A 40 18.04 7.05 -15.24
C ALA A 40 19.45 7.39 -15.76
N ASP A 41 19.54 8.25 -16.78
CA ASP A 41 20.80 8.74 -17.36
C ASP A 41 21.34 9.98 -16.62
N LEU A 42 20.59 10.50 -15.65
CA LEU A 42 20.91 11.70 -14.87
C LEU A 42 21.09 12.96 -15.74
N SER A 43 20.55 12.97 -16.97
CA SER A 43 20.81 14.02 -17.97
C SER A 43 20.01 15.31 -17.72
N SER A 44 18.84 15.20 -17.09
CA SER A 44 18.03 16.34 -16.64
C SER A 44 17.55 16.09 -15.22
N ILE A 45 18.14 16.81 -14.26
CA ILE A 45 17.78 16.66 -12.86
C ILE A 45 16.77 17.76 -12.56
N PRO A 46 15.48 17.43 -12.37
CA PRO A 46 14.48 18.44 -12.10
C PRO A 46 14.85 19.19 -10.83
N THR A 47 14.85 20.52 -10.89
CA THR A 47 14.86 21.39 -9.71
C THR A 47 13.43 21.57 -9.17
N ASP A 48 12.44 21.23 -9.99
CA ASP A 48 11.03 21.17 -9.68
C ASP A 48 10.60 19.75 -9.28
N GLY A 49 9.90 19.65 -8.16
CA GLY A 49 9.39 18.36 -7.72
C GLY A 49 9.04 18.32 -6.25
N VAL A 50 8.43 17.21 -5.84
CA VAL A 50 8.16 16.91 -4.45
C VAL A 50 9.09 15.79 -4.02
N MET A 51 9.75 15.95 -2.88
CA MET A 51 10.39 14.86 -2.17
C MET A 51 9.35 14.23 -1.24
N ILE A 52 9.18 12.91 -1.32
CA ILE A 52 8.29 12.15 -0.45
C ILE A 52 9.15 11.41 0.58
N ILE A 53 8.92 11.66 1.87
CA ILE A 53 9.78 11.13 2.94
C ILE A 53 9.77 9.60 2.98
N SER A 54 8.65 8.99 2.60
CA SER A 54 8.45 7.54 2.46
C SER A 54 9.46 6.90 1.50
N ASP A 55 9.72 7.54 0.36
CA ASP A 55 10.64 7.01 -0.65
C ASP A 55 12.08 7.44 -0.34
N TYR A 56 12.26 8.70 0.04
CA TYR A 56 13.58 9.29 0.26
C TYR A 56 14.35 8.60 1.37
N ASN A 57 13.72 8.25 2.50
CA ASN A 57 14.42 7.80 3.71
C ASN A 57 15.23 6.50 3.55
N ILE A 58 14.91 5.67 2.55
CA ILE A 58 15.57 4.39 2.31
C ILE A 58 16.97 4.64 1.75
N TYR A 59 17.18 5.74 1.01
CA TYR A 59 18.47 6.10 0.48
C TYR A 59 19.51 6.42 1.58
N PRO A 60 19.30 7.40 2.49
CA PRO A 60 20.22 7.63 3.60
C PRO A 60 20.28 6.42 4.55
N ALA A 61 19.21 5.64 4.73
CA ALA A 61 19.30 4.39 5.48
C ALA A 61 20.28 3.37 4.86
N GLY A 62 20.27 3.25 3.54
CA GLY A 62 21.25 2.46 2.78
C GLY A 62 22.67 2.98 2.93
N LEU A 63 22.88 4.30 2.93
CA LEU A 63 24.19 4.91 3.14
C LEU A 63 24.71 4.70 4.56
N ILE A 64 23.84 4.75 5.58
CA ILE A 64 24.20 4.43 6.96
C ILE A 64 24.72 2.99 7.06
N VAL A 65 24.00 2.03 6.45
CA VAL A 65 24.47 0.63 6.38
C VAL A 65 25.81 0.54 5.63
N ALA A 66 25.99 1.29 4.54
CA ALA A 66 27.24 1.29 3.77
C ALA A 66 28.42 1.84 4.57
N ARG A 67 28.21 2.92 5.35
CA ARG A 67 29.22 3.53 6.24
C ARG A 67 29.78 2.54 7.25
N GLN A 68 28.96 1.61 7.75
CA GLN A 68 29.40 0.57 8.68
C GLN A 68 30.19 -0.56 8.01
N VAL A 69 30.07 -0.73 6.69
CA VAL A 69 30.76 -1.78 5.93
C VAL A 69 32.05 -1.27 5.30
N TRP A 70 32.07 0.00 4.88
CA TRP A 70 33.18 0.61 4.16
C TRP A 70 33.64 1.92 4.83
N PRO A 71 34.49 1.85 5.87
CA PRO A 71 34.95 3.02 6.60
C PRO A 71 35.66 4.07 5.73
N GLN A 72 36.25 3.67 4.61
CA GLN A 72 36.88 4.59 3.66
C GLN A 72 35.91 5.59 3.02
N TYR A 73 34.59 5.35 3.08
CA TYR A 73 33.56 6.27 2.62
C TYR A 73 32.87 7.02 3.77
N ALA A 74 33.26 6.79 5.02
CA ALA A 74 32.54 7.32 6.18
C ALA A 74 32.47 8.84 6.20
N GLU A 75 33.54 9.53 5.79
CA GLU A 75 33.59 10.99 5.71
C GLU A 75 32.63 11.52 4.64
N ARG A 76 32.69 11.00 3.42
CA ARG A 76 31.80 11.41 2.31
C ARG A 76 30.32 11.14 2.63
N ILE A 77 30.04 9.96 3.19
CA ILE A 77 28.68 9.62 3.62
C ILE A 77 28.24 10.53 4.76
N GLY A 78 29.12 10.81 5.74
CA GLY A 78 28.84 11.73 6.83
C GLY A 78 28.50 13.13 6.32
N ALA A 79 29.31 13.67 5.43
CA ALA A 79 29.07 14.98 4.82
C ALA A 79 27.71 15.07 4.12
N TYR A 80 27.29 14.02 3.40
CA TYR A 80 25.95 13.97 2.82
C TYR A 80 24.84 13.88 3.88
N LEU A 81 24.99 13.02 4.89
CA LEU A 81 23.98 12.89 5.94
C LEU A 81 23.81 14.18 6.74
N ASP A 82 24.91 14.89 6.99
CA ASP A 82 24.95 16.18 7.69
C ASP A 82 24.38 17.33 6.84
N SER A 83 24.33 17.19 5.50
CA SER A 83 23.74 18.19 4.62
C SER A 83 22.22 18.11 4.50
N ILE A 84 21.57 17.09 5.08
CA ILE A 84 20.11 16.93 5.03
C ILE A 84 19.46 17.87 6.05
N GLU A 85 18.72 18.88 5.57
CA GLU A 85 17.99 19.83 6.42
C GLU A 85 16.66 19.22 6.92
N TRP A 86 16.78 18.24 7.80
CA TRP A 86 15.67 17.47 8.38
C TRP A 86 14.58 18.33 9.04
N ASP A 87 14.93 19.49 9.58
CA ASP A 87 14.01 20.40 10.27
C ASP A 87 12.96 21.01 9.32
N ARG A 88 13.21 21.04 8.01
CA ARG A 88 12.21 21.41 6.99
C ARG A 88 11.03 20.45 6.91
N LEU A 89 11.22 19.21 7.37
CA LEU A 89 10.16 18.21 7.43
C LEU A 89 9.39 18.25 8.74
N TYR A 90 9.60 19.27 9.58
CA TYR A 90 8.97 19.38 10.89
C TYR A 90 8.17 20.67 11.04
N ASP A 91 6.87 20.52 11.24
CA ASP A 91 5.98 21.61 11.58
C ASP A 91 5.98 21.81 13.10
N LYS A 92 6.70 22.83 13.55
CA LYS A 92 6.80 23.23 14.97
C LYS A 92 5.45 23.69 15.55
N ALA A 93 4.54 24.21 14.73
CA ALA A 93 3.24 24.70 15.21
C ALA A 93 2.30 23.55 15.59
N THR A 94 2.44 22.41 14.90
CA THR A 94 1.61 21.22 15.14
C THR A 94 2.36 20.06 15.80
N ASP A 95 3.66 20.22 16.05
CA ASP A 95 4.58 19.18 16.56
C ASP A 95 4.52 17.89 15.72
N ARG A 96 4.61 18.05 14.39
CA ARG A 96 4.42 16.94 13.44
C ARG A 96 5.45 16.92 12.32
N VAL A 97 5.82 15.71 11.91
CA VAL A 97 6.53 15.49 10.65
C VAL A 97 5.56 15.61 9.47
N VAL A 98 5.99 16.29 8.41
CA VAL A 98 5.28 16.35 7.13
C VAL A 98 5.73 15.21 6.21
N ALA A 99 4.82 14.66 5.42
CA ALA A 99 5.09 13.49 4.58
C ALA A 99 5.84 13.80 3.27
N GLY A 100 6.07 15.09 2.99
CA GLY A 100 6.87 15.50 1.85
C GLY A 100 7.12 17.00 1.79
N TYR A 101 8.04 17.40 0.92
CA TYR A 101 8.49 18.77 0.74
C TYR A 101 8.52 19.12 -0.75
N ASP A 102 7.84 20.21 -1.11
CA ASP A 102 7.88 20.79 -2.45
C ASP A 102 9.18 21.60 -2.56
N LEU A 103 10.11 21.09 -3.38
CA LEU A 103 11.47 21.63 -3.50
C LEU A 103 11.46 23.01 -4.18
N ALA A 104 10.58 23.22 -5.16
CA ALA A 104 10.51 24.48 -5.89
C ALA A 104 9.73 25.56 -5.11
N ALA A 105 8.66 25.18 -4.40
CA ALA A 105 7.88 26.11 -3.61
C ALA A 105 8.38 26.26 -2.16
N GLU A 106 9.44 25.55 -1.79
CA GLU A 106 10.08 25.53 -0.46
C GLU A 106 9.09 25.37 0.70
N ARG A 107 8.12 24.45 0.56
CA ARG A 107 7.06 24.27 1.56
C ARG A 107 6.64 22.81 1.71
N ALA A 108 6.01 22.49 2.84
CA ALA A 108 5.41 21.18 3.05
C ALA A 108 4.41 20.83 1.95
N ALA A 109 4.55 19.64 1.37
CA ALA A 109 3.65 19.13 0.33
C ALA A 109 2.48 18.32 0.91
N PHE A 110 2.66 17.70 2.08
CA PHE A 110 1.66 16.84 2.72
C PHE A 110 1.75 16.91 4.25
N THR A 111 0.62 17.08 4.93
CA THR A 111 0.59 17.22 6.39
C THR A 111 0.41 15.88 7.09
N GLY A 112 1.21 15.64 8.13
CA GLY A 112 1.09 14.49 9.02
C GLY A 112 1.69 13.21 8.46
N LEU A 113 2.11 12.34 9.37
CA LEU A 113 2.76 11.08 9.06
C LEU A 113 2.17 9.97 9.93
N TRP A 114 1.78 8.85 9.32
CA TRP A 114 1.29 7.69 10.06
C TRP A 114 2.42 7.01 10.80
N LEU A 115 2.18 6.58 12.04
CA LEU A 115 3.17 5.79 12.78
C LEU A 115 3.49 4.50 12.02
N ALA A 116 2.46 3.78 11.55
CA ALA A 116 2.62 2.57 10.75
C ALA A 116 2.88 2.86 9.25
N SER A 117 3.79 3.80 8.96
CA SER A 117 4.27 4.13 7.60
C SER A 117 5.69 3.64 7.32
N ASP A 118 6.08 3.70 6.06
CA ASP A 118 7.41 3.38 5.53
C ASP A 118 8.46 4.47 5.86
N ALA A 119 8.06 5.55 6.54
CA ALA A 119 8.90 6.71 6.79
C ALA A 119 9.72 6.65 8.10
N ARG A 120 9.51 5.66 8.98
CA ARG A 120 10.09 5.64 10.35
C ARG A 120 11.62 5.73 10.43
N CYS A 121 12.36 5.21 9.45
CA CYS A 121 13.81 5.40 9.40
C CYS A 121 14.19 6.89 9.39
N ALA A 122 13.42 7.73 8.67
CA ALA A 122 13.62 9.18 8.63
C ALA A 122 13.42 9.78 10.01
N VAL A 123 12.32 9.45 10.68
CA VAL A 123 11.99 9.99 12.01
C VAL A 123 13.11 9.66 13.01
N THR A 124 13.63 8.44 13.00
CA THR A 124 14.79 8.06 13.83
C THR A 124 16.04 8.89 13.50
N MET A 125 16.33 9.14 12.21
CA MET A 125 17.44 10.00 11.78
C MET A 125 17.25 11.45 12.20
N MET A 126 16.04 12.00 12.07
CA MET A 126 15.69 13.38 12.44
C MET A 126 15.89 13.60 13.95
N VAL A 127 15.45 12.66 14.79
CA VAL A 127 15.67 12.71 16.25
C VAL A 127 17.16 12.57 16.57
N GLY A 128 17.87 11.64 15.92
CA GLY A 128 19.31 11.45 16.11
C GLY A 128 20.13 12.69 15.76
N ALA A 129 19.76 13.37 14.66
CA ALA A 129 20.38 14.61 14.22
C ALA A 129 20.06 15.79 15.14
N GLY A 130 19.04 15.67 15.99
CA GLY A 130 18.53 16.75 16.82
C GLY A 130 17.69 17.78 16.05
N ALA A 131 17.25 17.44 14.84
CA ALA A 131 16.41 18.29 14.01
C ALA A 131 14.96 18.37 14.53
N VAL A 132 14.51 17.33 15.24
CA VAL A 132 13.20 17.26 15.89
C VAL A 132 13.30 16.67 17.30
N PRO A 133 12.39 17.02 18.21
CA PRO A 133 12.32 16.39 19.52
C PRO A 133 11.82 14.94 19.41
N PRO A 134 12.17 14.06 20.36
CA PRO A 134 11.67 12.67 20.38
C PRO A 134 10.14 12.57 20.60
N THR A 135 9.49 13.62 21.14
CA THR A 135 8.03 13.68 21.27
C THR A 135 7.28 13.58 19.94
N VAL A 136 7.98 13.77 18.81
CA VAL A 136 7.39 13.64 17.48
C VAL A 136 6.76 12.26 17.24
N TRP A 137 7.26 11.20 17.89
CA TRP A 137 6.68 9.86 17.86
C TRP A 137 5.26 9.80 18.43
N ASP A 138 4.95 10.65 19.42
CA ASP A 138 3.61 10.75 20.02
C ASP A 138 2.64 11.47 19.08
N GLY A 139 3.14 12.43 18.29
CA GLY A 139 2.37 13.21 17.32
C GLY A 139 2.02 12.48 16.02
N MET A 140 2.61 11.31 15.77
CA MET A 140 2.32 10.50 14.57
C MET A 140 0.90 9.94 14.59
N ILE A 141 0.29 9.79 13.40
CA ILE A 141 -1.09 9.35 13.26
C ILE A 141 -1.21 7.85 13.60
N ARG A 142 -2.12 7.50 14.52
CA ARG A 142 -2.33 6.14 15.05
C ARG A 142 -3.79 5.68 14.87
N GLY A 143 -4.44 6.05 13.77
CA GLY A 143 -5.83 5.67 13.51
C GLY A 143 -5.99 4.13 13.57
N PRO A 144 -6.75 3.56 14.51
CA PRO A 144 -6.90 2.12 14.62
C PRO A 144 -7.87 1.60 13.56
N MET A 145 -7.59 0.40 13.06
CA MET A 145 -8.46 -0.39 12.21
C MET A 145 -8.60 -1.77 12.86
N GLU A 146 -9.80 -2.06 13.38
CA GLU A 146 -10.05 -3.34 14.03
C GLU A 146 -10.27 -4.45 12.99
N SER A 147 -9.87 -5.67 13.33
CA SER A 147 -10.15 -6.87 12.55
C SER A 147 -10.41 -8.05 13.47
N ASN A 148 -10.93 -9.14 12.91
CA ASN A 148 -11.04 -10.41 13.62
C ASN A 148 -9.66 -11.00 14.03
N GLN A 149 -8.55 -10.48 13.51
CA GLN A 149 -7.18 -10.87 13.88
C GLN A 149 -6.50 -9.89 14.85
N GLY A 150 -7.20 -8.84 15.28
CA GLY A 150 -6.69 -7.76 16.13
C GLY A 150 -6.52 -6.43 15.40
N THR A 151 -6.09 -5.42 16.14
CA THR A 151 -5.95 -4.04 15.66
C THR A 151 -4.76 -3.88 14.72
N VAL A 152 -4.98 -3.14 13.63
CA VAL A 152 -3.98 -2.69 12.65
C VAL A 152 -4.02 -1.16 12.63
N LEU A 153 -2.88 -0.48 12.66
CA LEU A 153 -2.89 0.98 12.49
C LEU A 153 -2.99 1.37 11.01
N GLN A 154 -3.67 2.49 10.76
CA GLN A 154 -3.71 3.15 9.45
C GLN A 154 -2.29 3.45 8.94
N PRO A 155 -2.08 3.41 7.62
CA PRO A 155 -3.13 3.22 6.60
C PRO A 155 -3.45 1.75 6.29
N GLY A 156 -2.70 0.79 6.83
CA GLY A 156 -2.85 -0.65 6.56
C GLY A 156 -3.03 -0.98 5.07
N PHE A 157 -4.06 -1.76 4.72
CA PHE A 157 -4.36 -2.07 3.32
C PHE A 157 -4.91 -0.88 2.52
N GLY A 158 -5.42 0.16 3.17
CA GLY A 158 -5.96 1.36 2.51
C GLY A 158 -4.92 2.18 1.75
N PHE A 159 -3.63 1.85 1.87
CA PHE A 159 -2.57 2.52 1.09
C PHE A 159 -1.59 1.55 0.42
N GLY A 160 -1.02 0.59 1.15
CA GLY A 160 -0.06 -0.34 0.53
C GLY A 160 0.18 -1.67 1.21
N GLY A 161 -0.62 -2.02 2.22
CA GLY A 161 -0.55 -3.32 2.89
C GLY A 161 0.74 -3.49 3.68
N THR A 162 1.33 -4.69 3.62
CA THR A 162 2.51 -5.04 4.43
C THR A 162 3.70 -4.12 4.20
N TYR A 163 3.93 -3.65 2.97
CA TYR A 163 5.07 -2.76 2.66
C TYR A 163 5.10 -1.51 3.52
N ILE A 164 3.97 -0.80 3.61
CA ILE A 164 3.87 0.49 4.30
C ILE A 164 4.21 0.32 5.78
N ALA A 165 3.66 -0.69 6.45
CA ALA A 165 3.95 -0.91 7.86
C ALA A 165 5.26 -1.68 8.08
N GLY A 166 5.75 -2.45 7.11
CA GLY A 166 6.78 -3.47 7.32
C GLY A 166 8.19 -3.10 6.88
N ILE A 167 8.36 -2.21 5.89
CA ILE A 167 9.70 -1.99 5.28
C ILE A 167 10.73 -1.48 6.27
N THR A 168 10.37 -0.57 7.18
CA THR A 168 11.35 -0.04 8.14
C THR A 168 11.76 -1.10 9.16
N GLY A 169 10.96 -2.14 9.39
CA GLY A 169 11.33 -3.31 10.20
C GLY A 169 12.50 -4.13 9.62
N LEU A 170 12.90 -3.85 8.38
CA LEU A 170 14.15 -4.35 7.80
C LEU A 170 15.39 -3.66 8.42
N PHE A 171 15.23 -2.45 8.96
CA PHE A 171 16.30 -1.61 9.50
C PHE A 171 16.16 -1.39 11.02
N LEU A 172 14.94 -1.23 11.51
CA LEU A 172 14.60 -0.98 12.91
C LEU A 172 14.10 -2.28 13.60
N PRO A 173 14.46 -2.52 14.86
CA PRO A 173 13.98 -3.67 15.63
C PRO A 173 12.59 -3.39 16.22
N GLU A 174 11.54 -3.47 15.39
CA GLU A 174 10.18 -3.02 15.78
C GLU A 174 9.21 -4.18 16.09
N HIS A 175 9.66 -5.43 16.02
CA HIS A 175 8.82 -6.64 16.04
C HIS A 175 8.03 -6.87 17.34
N ASP A 176 8.51 -6.30 18.44
CA ASP A 176 8.01 -6.39 19.81
C ASP A 176 7.36 -5.07 20.26
N THR A 177 7.18 -4.11 19.35
CA THR A 177 6.52 -2.84 19.67
C THR A 177 5.00 -2.98 19.64
N GLU A 178 4.33 -2.40 20.63
CA GLU A 178 2.86 -2.47 20.80
C GLU A 178 2.10 -1.94 19.59
N ALA A 179 2.66 -0.94 18.90
CA ALA A 179 2.00 -0.27 17.79
C ALA A 179 2.38 -0.89 16.44
N VAL A 180 3.66 -0.77 16.03
CA VAL A 180 4.12 -1.18 14.70
C VAL A 180 4.24 -2.70 14.61
N GLY A 181 4.86 -3.33 15.60
CA GLY A 181 5.01 -4.79 15.68
C GLY A 181 3.66 -5.50 15.64
N THR A 182 2.71 -5.05 16.47
CA THR A 182 1.32 -5.53 16.43
C THR A 182 0.66 -5.33 15.07
N THR A 183 0.83 -4.16 14.44
CA THR A 183 0.25 -3.85 13.13
C THR A 183 0.75 -4.80 12.05
N VAL A 184 2.08 -4.96 11.93
CA VAL A 184 2.70 -5.83 10.91
C VAL A 184 2.35 -7.30 11.16
N GLY A 185 2.43 -7.75 12.42
CA GLY A 185 2.04 -9.10 12.81
C GLY A 185 0.57 -9.39 12.48
N ASN A 186 -0.36 -8.50 12.85
CA ASN A 186 -1.78 -8.68 12.57
C ASN A 186 -2.10 -8.63 11.07
N LEU A 187 -1.46 -7.73 10.31
CA LEU A 187 -1.58 -7.72 8.84
C LEU A 187 -1.14 -9.04 8.22
N GLY A 188 0.01 -9.59 8.63
CA GLY A 188 0.49 -10.87 8.11
C GLY A 188 -0.45 -12.02 8.45
N TRP A 189 -0.93 -12.07 9.69
CA TRP A 189 -1.86 -13.13 10.11
C TRP A 189 -3.22 -13.03 9.44
N PHE A 190 -3.74 -11.81 9.29
CA PHE A 190 -4.95 -11.56 8.52
C PHE A 190 -4.83 -12.11 7.10
N GLN A 191 -3.72 -11.84 6.40
CA GLN A 191 -3.52 -12.35 5.05
C GLN A 191 -3.52 -13.87 5.00
N TYR A 192 -2.81 -14.53 5.91
CA TYR A 192 -2.80 -15.98 5.97
C TYR A 192 -4.24 -16.53 6.16
N GLN A 193 -4.96 -16.05 7.16
CA GLN A 193 -6.33 -16.49 7.46
C GLN A 193 -7.30 -16.17 6.31
N PHE A 194 -7.16 -15.01 5.69
CA PHE A 194 -7.93 -14.61 4.51
C PHE A 194 -7.70 -15.57 3.33
N SER A 195 -6.45 -15.98 3.09
CA SER A 195 -6.14 -16.95 2.03
C SER A 195 -6.85 -18.29 2.24
N LEU A 196 -6.89 -18.79 3.49
CA LEU A 196 -7.58 -20.03 3.84
C LEU A 196 -9.10 -19.91 3.60
N ARG A 197 -9.72 -18.82 4.07
CA ARG A 197 -11.17 -18.60 3.87
C ARG A 197 -11.56 -18.49 2.41
N ARG A 198 -10.72 -17.84 1.60
CA ARG A 198 -10.95 -17.71 0.16
C ARG A 198 -10.63 -18.98 -0.62
N GLY A 199 -9.84 -19.89 -0.05
CA GLY A 199 -9.31 -21.06 -0.74
C GLY A 199 -8.21 -20.69 -1.73
N PHE A 200 -7.48 -19.60 -1.47
CA PHE A 200 -6.38 -19.17 -2.33
C PHE A 200 -5.15 -20.04 -2.12
N PRO A 201 -4.40 -20.37 -3.19
CA PRO A 201 -3.22 -21.22 -3.08
C PRO A 201 -2.04 -20.50 -2.41
N LEU A 202 -2.03 -19.17 -2.38
CA LEU A 202 -0.96 -18.34 -1.88
C LEU A 202 -1.51 -17.16 -1.07
N TRP A 203 -0.61 -16.46 -0.39
CA TRP A 203 -0.87 -15.22 0.32
C TRP A 203 0.35 -14.29 0.20
N GLY A 204 0.20 -13.03 0.61
CA GLY A 204 1.25 -12.02 0.53
C GLY A 204 0.82 -10.79 -0.24
N TRP A 205 -0.13 -10.02 0.29
CA TRP A 205 -0.66 -8.81 -0.33
C TRP A 205 0.09 -7.58 0.13
N SER A 206 0.49 -6.77 -0.84
CA SER A 206 1.19 -5.51 -0.68
C SER A 206 1.14 -4.80 -2.04
N ASN A 207 1.37 -3.48 -2.07
CA ASN A 207 1.55 -2.79 -3.34
C ASN A 207 2.65 -3.46 -4.17
N CYS A 208 2.27 -3.84 -5.39
CA CYS A 208 3.10 -4.51 -6.39
C CYS A 208 2.51 -4.26 -7.80
N TYR A 209 3.20 -4.72 -8.84
CA TYR A 209 2.57 -4.80 -10.17
C TYR A 209 1.36 -5.74 -10.17
N ILE A 210 0.35 -5.39 -10.95
CA ILE A 210 -0.72 -6.32 -11.33
C ILE A 210 -0.35 -7.00 -12.65
N VAL A 211 -0.54 -8.31 -12.73
CA VAL A 211 -0.27 -9.03 -13.98
C VAL A 211 -1.13 -8.47 -15.13
N GLY A 212 -0.45 -8.01 -16.19
CA GLY A 212 -1.08 -7.41 -17.37
C GLY A 212 -1.58 -5.97 -17.17
N ARG A 213 -1.25 -5.31 -16.04
CA ARG A 213 -1.63 -3.92 -15.74
C ARG A 213 -0.47 -3.17 -15.07
N ASP A 214 -0.76 -1.98 -14.54
CA ASP A 214 0.20 -1.10 -13.88
C ASP A 214 0.42 -1.46 -12.39
N TYR A 215 1.29 -0.67 -11.74
CA TYR A 215 1.61 -0.78 -10.33
C TYR A 215 0.42 -0.36 -9.44
N THR A 216 0.21 -1.08 -8.34
CA THR A 216 -0.83 -0.74 -7.36
C THR A 216 -0.33 0.31 -6.39
N ALA A 217 -1.12 1.36 -6.20
CA ALA A 217 -0.90 2.38 -5.20
C ALA A 217 -2.22 2.73 -4.52
N GLY A 218 -2.16 3.36 -3.35
CA GLY A 218 -3.34 3.90 -2.66
C GLY A 218 -4.40 2.86 -2.32
N GLY A 219 -3.99 1.66 -1.90
CA GLY A 219 -4.89 0.61 -1.45
C GLY A 219 -5.62 -0.15 -2.55
N SER A 220 -5.21 0.01 -3.81
CA SER A 220 -5.83 -0.66 -4.97
C SER A 220 -5.30 -2.10 -5.20
N ILE A 221 -4.94 -2.82 -4.14
CA ILE A 221 -4.39 -4.18 -4.24
C ILE A 221 -5.53 -5.16 -4.53
N PRO A 222 -5.52 -5.91 -5.65
CA PRO A 222 -6.56 -6.89 -5.92
C PRO A 222 -6.38 -8.17 -5.09
N GLU A 223 -7.50 -8.77 -4.66
CA GLU A 223 -7.50 -10.00 -3.85
C GLU A 223 -6.78 -11.17 -4.54
N TRP A 224 -6.85 -11.26 -5.86
CA TRP A 224 -6.26 -12.34 -6.66
C TRP A 224 -4.77 -12.14 -7.00
N ASN A 225 -4.15 -11.01 -6.61
CA ASN A 225 -2.76 -10.69 -6.97
C ASN A 225 -1.88 -10.61 -5.71
N VAL A 226 -0.92 -11.51 -5.59
CA VAL A 226 0.01 -11.59 -4.45
C VAL A 226 1.44 -11.27 -4.87
N SER A 227 2.29 -10.94 -3.91
CA SER A 227 3.70 -10.62 -4.14
C SER A 227 4.64 -11.24 -3.09
N PRO A 228 5.77 -11.84 -3.51
CA PRO A 228 6.72 -12.46 -2.58
C PRO A 228 7.38 -11.50 -1.57
N HIS A 229 7.60 -10.22 -1.92
CA HIS A 229 8.30 -9.31 -0.99
C HIS A 229 7.50 -9.04 0.28
N SER A 230 6.16 -9.07 0.18
CA SER A 230 5.25 -8.95 1.31
C SER A 230 5.55 -10.00 2.38
N LEU A 231 5.78 -11.24 1.93
CA LEU A 231 6.11 -12.36 2.81
C LEU A 231 7.48 -12.22 3.46
N ALA A 232 8.49 -11.74 2.73
CA ALA A 232 9.84 -11.61 3.27
C ALA A 232 9.93 -10.65 4.48
N MET A 233 9.09 -9.62 4.52
CA MET A 233 8.99 -8.71 5.67
C MET A 233 8.33 -9.38 6.89
N LEU A 234 7.61 -10.47 6.70
CA LEU A 234 6.89 -11.20 7.74
C LEU A 234 7.69 -12.39 8.33
N LEU A 235 8.90 -12.66 7.83
CA LEU A 235 9.73 -13.80 8.26
C LEU A 235 10.00 -13.83 9.77
N GLN A 236 10.13 -12.68 10.42
CA GLN A 236 10.34 -12.62 11.88
C GLN A 236 9.08 -12.94 12.69
N TYR A 237 7.90 -12.80 12.09
CA TYR A 237 6.62 -13.03 12.75
C TYR A 237 6.15 -14.47 12.52
N TYR A 238 6.22 -14.94 11.28
CA TYR A 238 5.63 -16.22 10.86
C TYR A 238 6.61 -17.04 10.01
N PRO A 239 7.79 -17.40 10.53
CA PRO A 239 8.84 -18.03 9.73
C PRO A 239 8.39 -19.34 9.07
N ARG A 240 7.62 -20.18 9.75
CA ARG A 240 7.15 -21.46 9.20
C ARG A 240 6.17 -21.22 8.05
N HIS A 241 5.16 -20.38 8.27
CA HIS A 241 4.13 -20.10 7.26
C HIS A 241 4.70 -19.36 6.05
N VAL A 242 5.57 -18.38 6.27
CA VAL A 242 6.24 -17.63 5.20
C VAL A 242 7.15 -18.55 4.38
N THR A 243 7.97 -19.38 5.03
CA THR A 243 8.87 -20.31 4.32
C THR A 243 8.07 -21.26 3.43
N ALA A 244 6.96 -21.83 3.95
CA ALA A 244 6.10 -22.70 3.16
C ALA A 244 5.49 -21.98 1.95
N ALA A 245 5.06 -20.72 2.11
CA ALA A 245 4.51 -19.91 1.03
C ALA A 245 5.56 -19.58 -0.06
N LEU A 246 6.77 -19.18 0.34
CA LEU A 246 7.87 -18.89 -0.60
C LEU A 246 8.31 -20.14 -1.37
N GLN A 247 8.43 -21.29 -0.70
CA GLN A 247 8.71 -22.57 -1.36
C GLN A 247 7.59 -22.98 -2.32
N LYS A 248 6.33 -22.68 -1.99
CA LYS A 248 5.19 -22.94 -2.88
C LYS A 248 5.25 -22.03 -4.11
N MET A 249 5.60 -20.75 -3.94
CA MET A 249 5.82 -19.81 -5.04
C MET A 249 6.94 -20.28 -5.98
N GLU A 250 8.03 -20.80 -5.44
CA GLU A 250 9.11 -21.39 -6.23
C GLU A 250 8.63 -22.61 -7.03
N ARG A 251 7.92 -23.54 -6.39
CA ARG A 251 7.33 -24.72 -7.07
C ARG A 251 6.32 -24.34 -8.16
N LEU A 252 5.68 -23.18 -8.04
CA LEU A 252 4.79 -22.61 -9.06
C LEU A 252 5.55 -21.86 -10.17
N GLY A 253 6.87 -22.01 -10.25
CA GLY A 253 7.69 -21.42 -11.30
C GLY A 253 8.04 -19.95 -11.08
N GLY A 254 7.88 -19.42 -9.86
CA GLY A 254 8.15 -18.01 -9.58
C GLY A 254 9.60 -17.60 -9.79
N SER A 255 10.54 -18.54 -9.75
CA SER A 255 11.97 -18.34 -10.01
C SER A 255 12.35 -18.44 -11.49
N VAL A 256 11.45 -18.93 -12.36
CA VAL A 256 11.70 -19.02 -13.79
C VAL A 256 11.64 -17.61 -14.37
N PRO A 257 12.66 -17.07 -15.05
CA PRO A 257 12.61 -15.71 -15.60
C PRO A 257 11.53 -15.54 -16.67
N PRO A 258 10.94 -14.33 -16.82
CA PRO A 258 10.04 -14.03 -17.94
C PRO A 258 10.82 -13.99 -19.27
N ALA A 259 10.09 -14.11 -20.37
CA ALA A 259 10.67 -14.03 -21.71
C ALA A 259 11.50 -12.75 -21.90
N GLY A 260 12.67 -12.86 -22.50
CA GLY A 260 13.65 -11.78 -22.66
C GLY A 260 14.62 -11.60 -21.48
N TYR A 261 14.44 -12.37 -20.40
CA TYR A 261 15.32 -12.40 -19.22
C TYR A 261 15.92 -13.79 -18.99
N GLU A 262 16.05 -14.60 -20.05
CA GLU A 262 16.62 -15.94 -19.99
C GLU A 262 18.02 -15.90 -19.37
N GLY A 263 18.31 -16.87 -18.50
CA GLY A 263 19.59 -16.95 -17.78
C GLY A 263 19.79 -15.92 -16.67
N LYS A 264 18.82 -15.03 -16.39
CA LYS A 264 18.86 -14.17 -15.21
C LYS A 264 18.40 -14.96 -13.98
N ALA A 265 19.14 -14.88 -12.88
CA ALA A 265 18.77 -15.52 -11.60
C ALA A 265 18.43 -14.45 -10.57
N TRP A 266 17.35 -13.69 -10.81
CA TRP A 266 16.92 -12.60 -9.93
C TRP A 266 15.97 -13.03 -8.81
N GLY A 267 15.76 -14.34 -8.63
CA GLY A 267 14.86 -14.89 -7.63
C GLY A 267 13.39 -14.87 -8.08
N LEU A 268 12.48 -14.82 -7.11
CA LEU A 268 11.04 -14.82 -7.36
C LEU A 268 10.60 -13.55 -8.10
N ARG A 269 9.75 -13.69 -9.11
CA ARG A 269 9.10 -12.59 -9.83
C ARG A 269 8.23 -11.73 -8.91
N GLY A 270 8.02 -10.48 -9.30
CA GLY A 270 7.40 -9.45 -8.43
C GLY A 270 5.94 -9.70 -8.03
N CYS A 271 5.16 -10.43 -8.83
CA CYS A 271 3.75 -10.70 -8.53
C CYS A 271 3.22 -11.96 -9.21
N TYR A 272 2.12 -12.48 -8.68
CA TYR A 272 1.43 -13.66 -9.19
C TYR A 272 -0.08 -13.49 -9.14
N ASP A 273 -0.73 -13.82 -10.26
CA ASP A 273 -2.17 -13.83 -10.43
C ASP A 273 -2.70 -15.24 -10.14
N MET A 274 -3.34 -15.39 -8.98
CA MET A 274 -3.80 -16.68 -8.47
C MET A 274 -4.98 -17.26 -9.25
N GLU A 275 -5.81 -16.39 -9.84
CA GLU A 275 -6.97 -16.82 -10.63
C GLU A 275 -6.56 -17.33 -12.00
N ARG A 276 -5.59 -16.66 -12.65
CA ARG A 276 -5.08 -17.07 -13.97
C ARG A 276 -3.90 -18.02 -13.91
N ASN A 277 -3.34 -18.25 -12.73
CA ASN A 277 -2.14 -19.06 -12.52
C ASN A 277 -0.96 -18.60 -13.39
N ILE A 278 -0.69 -17.28 -13.38
CA ILE A 278 0.41 -16.68 -14.15
C ILE A 278 1.24 -15.73 -13.30
N TRP A 279 2.55 -15.76 -13.51
CA TRP A 279 3.47 -14.80 -12.91
C TRP A 279 3.59 -13.54 -13.75
N GLY A 280 3.79 -12.40 -13.07
CA GLY A 280 4.10 -11.13 -13.71
C GLY A 280 5.39 -11.18 -14.54
N GLY A 281 5.45 -10.33 -15.57
CA GLY A 281 6.60 -10.25 -16.47
C GLY A 281 7.70 -9.28 -16.04
N LYS A 282 7.63 -8.73 -14.82
CA LYS A 282 8.50 -7.64 -14.35
C LYS A 282 9.14 -7.97 -13.01
N TYR A 283 10.31 -7.39 -12.78
CA TYR A 283 10.97 -7.30 -11.49
C TYR A 283 11.09 -5.83 -11.11
N LEU A 284 10.70 -5.48 -9.88
CA LEU A 284 10.96 -4.16 -9.33
C LEU A 284 12.15 -4.21 -8.38
N GLN A 285 13.07 -3.26 -8.53
CA GLN A 285 14.24 -3.15 -7.65
C GLN A 285 13.83 -3.05 -6.18
N LEU A 286 12.79 -2.27 -5.88
CA LEU A 286 12.26 -2.12 -4.52
C LEU A 286 11.81 -3.46 -3.93
N GLU A 287 10.98 -4.22 -4.67
CA GLU A 287 10.46 -5.53 -4.25
C GLU A 287 11.60 -6.54 -4.03
N GLN A 288 12.55 -6.61 -4.96
CA GLN A 288 13.70 -7.50 -4.87
C GLN A 288 14.64 -7.13 -3.73
N GLY A 289 14.86 -5.84 -3.51
CA GLY A 289 15.64 -5.32 -2.39
C GLY A 289 15.01 -5.72 -1.05
N MET A 290 13.71 -5.47 -0.88
CA MET A 290 12.99 -5.88 0.33
C MET A 290 13.05 -7.39 0.57
N MET A 291 12.85 -8.20 -0.48
CA MET A 291 12.93 -9.66 -0.37
C MET A 291 14.33 -10.11 0.08
N PHE A 292 15.38 -9.58 -0.54
CA PHE A 292 16.76 -9.91 -0.19
C PHE A 292 17.10 -9.50 1.24
N LEU A 293 16.77 -8.27 1.66
CA LEU A 293 17.07 -7.77 3.00
C LEU A 293 16.25 -8.51 4.08
N GLY A 294 14.98 -8.84 3.81
CA GLY A 294 14.14 -9.64 4.71
C GLY A 294 14.72 -11.02 4.96
N LEU A 295 15.08 -11.73 3.89
CA LEU A 295 15.76 -13.03 3.97
C LEU A 295 17.10 -12.95 4.69
N ALA A 296 17.92 -11.95 4.37
CA ALA A 296 19.23 -11.75 5.01
C ALA A 296 19.09 -11.50 6.51
N ASN A 297 18.13 -10.67 6.92
CA ASN A 297 17.85 -10.44 8.33
C ASN A 297 17.40 -11.73 9.04
N PHE A 298 16.56 -12.55 8.42
CA PHE A 298 16.08 -13.78 9.03
C PHE A 298 17.20 -14.83 9.15
N LEU A 299 17.97 -15.04 8.09
CA LEU A 299 19.00 -16.08 8.02
C LEU A 299 20.31 -15.71 8.74
N HIS A 300 20.57 -14.42 8.93
CA HIS A 300 21.82 -13.92 9.51
C HIS A 300 21.58 -12.99 10.69
N ASP A 301 20.64 -13.37 11.57
CA ASP A 301 20.42 -12.78 12.88
C ASP A 301 20.36 -11.24 12.84
N GLY A 302 19.47 -10.73 12.00
CA GLY A 302 19.20 -9.30 11.85
C GLY A 302 20.36 -8.48 11.29
N ILE A 303 21.18 -9.04 10.39
CA ILE A 303 22.38 -8.37 9.86
C ILE A 303 22.16 -6.93 9.38
N VAL A 304 21.03 -6.63 8.72
CA VAL A 304 20.73 -5.29 8.22
C VAL A 304 20.41 -4.36 9.38
N ARG A 305 19.57 -4.81 10.33
CA ARG A 305 19.25 -4.06 11.55
C ARG A 305 20.50 -3.75 12.35
N LYS A 306 21.35 -4.75 12.60
CA LYS A 306 22.60 -4.58 13.35
C LYS A 306 23.53 -3.55 12.71
N LEU A 307 23.68 -3.59 11.38
CA LEU A 307 24.46 -2.58 10.66
C LEU A 307 23.80 -1.19 10.73
N PHE A 308 22.48 -1.10 10.62
CA PHE A 308 21.81 0.19 10.68
C PHE A 308 21.86 0.81 12.08
N THR A 309 21.54 0.03 13.13
CA THR A 309 21.44 0.51 14.51
C THR A 309 22.79 0.63 15.23
N SER A 310 23.88 0.09 14.68
CA SER A 310 25.22 0.31 15.23
C SER A 310 25.74 1.71 14.97
N ASP A 311 25.18 2.41 13.99
CA ASP A 311 25.58 3.74 13.61
C ASP A 311 25.29 4.78 14.72
N PRO A 312 26.23 5.70 15.04
CA PRO A 312 26.04 6.67 16.13
C PRO A 312 24.81 7.56 15.98
N LEU A 313 24.47 7.98 14.76
CA LEU A 313 23.29 8.81 14.49
C LEU A 313 22.02 8.07 14.86
N ILE A 314 21.91 6.82 14.40
CA ILE A 314 20.73 5.98 14.63
C ILE A 314 20.63 5.57 16.09
N ARG A 315 21.74 5.19 16.72
CA ARG A 315 21.77 4.83 18.15
C ARG A 315 21.26 5.97 19.01
N LYS A 316 21.76 7.19 18.79
CA LYS A 316 21.27 8.39 19.48
C LYS A 316 19.78 8.61 19.23
N GLY A 317 19.33 8.46 17.99
CA GLY A 317 17.91 8.57 17.63
C GLY A 317 17.04 7.58 18.41
N LEU A 318 17.44 6.31 18.46
CA LEU A 318 16.73 5.25 19.20
C LEU A 318 16.73 5.50 20.71
N GLU A 319 17.89 5.81 21.31
CA GLU A 319 18.02 6.09 22.75
C GLU A 319 17.11 7.24 23.20
N LEU A 320 17.04 8.31 22.41
CA LEU A 320 16.15 9.45 22.68
C LEU A 320 14.67 9.11 22.48
N SER A 321 14.37 8.17 21.57
CA SER A 321 13.01 7.80 21.21
C SER A 321 12.41 6.73 22.13
N GLU A 322 13.23 5.97 22.85
CA GLU A 322 12.83 4.84 23.69
C GLU A 322 11.64 5.15 24.62
N PRO A 323 11.58 6.31 25.33
CA PRO A 323 10.43 6.62 26.19
C PRO A 323 9.08 6.75 25.46
N HIS A 324 9.10 6.94 24.13
CA HIS A 324 7.94 7.15 23.27
C HIS A 324 7.56 5.89 22.47
N ILE A 325 8.38 4.84 22.55
CA ILE A 325 8.16 3.56 21.87
C ILE A 325 7.77 2.54 22.93
N LYS A 326 6.54 2.02 22.83
CA LYS A 326 6.05 1.01 23.76
C LYS A 326 6.34 -0.38 23.25
N HIS A 327 6.90 -1.21 24.12
CA HIS A 327 7.21 -2.62 23.86
C HIS A 327 6.24 -3.52 24.62
N ASP A 328 5.78 -4.60 23.97
CA ASP A 328 5.03 -5.68 24.61
C ASP A 328 5.77 -7.01 24.42
N PRO A 329 6.44 -7.52 25.48
CA PRO A 329 7.21 -8.76 25.38
C PRO A 329 6.35 -9.99 25.07
N LYS A 330 5.02 -9.92 25.27
CA LYS A 330 4.10 -11.03 24.94
C LYS A 330 3.83 -11.15 23.44
N LEU A 331 4.22 -10.17 22.64
CA LEU A 331 4.06 -10.24 21.19
C LEU A 331 4.86 -11.40 20.58
N SER A 332 6.08 -11.64 21.04
CA SER A 332 6.89 -12.76 20.58
C SER A 332 6.21 -14.11 20.83
N GLU A 333 5.57 -14.28 22.00
CA GLU A 333 4.79 -15.47 22.31
C GLU A 333 3.56 -15.59 21.40
N ARG A 334 2.83 -14.49 21.17
CA ARG A 334 1.67 -14.46 20.26
C ARG A 334 2.04 -14.83 18.83
N TRP A 335 3.15 -14.31 18.31
CA TRP A 335 3.63 -14.62 16.97
C TRP A 335 4.03 -16.08 16.85
N ALA A 336 4.75 -16.61 17.84
CA ALA A 336 5.13 -18.01 17.91
C ALA A 336 3.90 -18.94 17.98
N GLU A 337 2.90 -18.59 18.80
CA GLU A 337 1.64 -19.35 18.90
C GLU A 337 0.93 -19.43 17.54
N ARG A 338 0.75 -18.30 16.87
CA ARG A 338 0.17 -18.24 15.52
C ARG A 338 1.00 -19.02 14.50
N ASP A 339 2.31 -18.84 14.49
CA ASP A 339 3.19 -19.57 13.55
C ASP A 339 3.26 -21.08 13.85
N SER A 340 2.91 -21.49 15.07
CA SER A 340 2.86 -22.91 15.44
C SER A 340 1.68 -23.65 14.82
N GLN A 341 0.63 -22.92 14.42
CA GLN A 341 -0.58 -23.50 13.84
C GLN A 341 -0.28 -24.34 12.59
N PRO A 342 -1.14 -25.33 12.28
CA PRO A 342 -0.96 -26.15 11.09
C PRO A 342 -0.92 -25.28 9.83
N ILE A 343 0.08 -25.55 8.98
CA ILE A 343 0.14 -24.99 7.64
C ILE A 343 -0.79 -25.82 6.77
N ASP A 344 -1.73 -25.16 6.08
CA ASP A 344 -2.57 -25.88 5.13
C ASP A 344 -1.72 -26.48 4.00
N GLN A 345 -1.62 -27.81 4.01
CA GLN A 345 -0.93 -28.59 2.99
C GLN A 345 -1.89 -29.06 1.89
N THR A 346 -3.14 -28.58 1.87
CA THR A 346 -4.14 -28.99 0.87
C THR A 346 -3.49 -28.94 -0.51
N PRO A 347 -3.43 -30.09 -1.22
CA PRO A 347 -2.76 -30.17 -2.51
C PRO A 347 -3.37 -29.14 -3.46
N LEU A 348 -2.57 -28.67 -4.41
CA LEU A 348 -2.97 -27.70 -5.44
C LEU A 348 -4.23 -28.19 -6.16
N ARG A 349 -5.40 -27.89 -5.60
CA ARG A 349 -6.59 -27.70 -6.40
C ARG A 349 -6.37 -26.33 -6.99
N MET A 350 -5.84 -26.30 -8.21
CA MET A 350 -6.22 -25.22 -9.13
C MET A 350 -7.72 -25.14 -8.98
N SER A 351 -8.23 -24.10 -8.34
CA SER A 351 -9.66 -23.98 -8.13
C SER A 351 -10.25 -24.04 -9.53
N ALA A 352 -10.86 -25.18 -9.87
CA ALA A 352 -11.86 -25.19 -10.92
C ALA A 352 -12.75 -23.99 -10.57
N PRO A 353 -13.00 -23.07 -11.53
CA PRO A 353 -13.80 -21.88 -11.27
C PRO A 353 -14.98 -22.31 -10.42
N ARG A 354 -15.14 -21.71 -9.22
CA ARG A 354 -16.13 -22.16 -8.22
C ARG A 354 -17.40 -22.47 -8.99
N ALA A 355 -17.72 -23.76 -9.14
CA ALA A 355 -18.83 -24.23 -9.94
C ALA A 355 -20.15 -24.03 -9.18
N SER A 356 -20.27 -22.88 -8.54
CA SER A 356 -21.51 -22.30 -8.09
C SER A 356 -22.21 -21.80 -9.35
N THR A 357 -23.35 -22.40 -9.66
CA THR A 357 -24.13 -22.06 -10.85
C THR A 357 -25.30 -21.13 -10.52
N ILE A 358 -25.57 -20.86 -9.24
CA ILE A 358 -26.73 -20.09 -8.82
C ILE A 358 -26.30 -18.70 -8.39
N ASP A 359 -26.72 -17.70 -9.17
CA ASP A 359 -26.59 -16.30 -8.80
C ASP A 359 -27.56 -15.98 -7.66
N LYS A 360 -27.03 -15.51 -6.54
CA LYS A 360 -27.81 -14.82 -5.53
C LYS A 360 -27.70 -13.31 -5.77
N VAL A 361 -28.82 -12.73 -6.16
CA VAL A 361 -28.90 -11.30 -6.50
C VAL A 361 -29.52 -10.55 -5.33
N THR A 362 -28.74 -9.68 -4.70
CA THR A 362 -29.27 -8.77 -3.66
C THR A 362 -29.41 -7.37 -4.22
N SER A 363 -30.65 -6.90 -4.38
CA SER A 363 -30.94 -5.51 -4.79
C SER A 363 -30.95 -4.60 -3.57
N LEU A 364 -30.23 -3.47 -3.65
CA LEU A 364 -30.17 -2.49 -2.57
C LEU A 364 -31.38 -1.57 -2.60
N ASP A 365 -31.87 -1.21 -1.41
CA ASP A 365 -32.99 -0.28 -1.25
C ASP A 365 -32.54 1.17 -1.47
N LEU A 366 -32.81 1.69 -2.67
CA LEU A 366 -32.43 3.05 -3.03
C LEU A 366 -33.11 4.11 -2.16
N SER A 367 -34.22 3.83 -1.48
CA SER A 367 -34.88 4.80 -0.58
C SER A 367 -34.05 5.09 0.68
N THR A 368 -33.08 4.23 1.00
CA THR A 368 -32.15 4.42 2.12
C THR A 368 -30.91 5.23 1.76
N MET A 369 -30.83 5.74 0.53
CA MET A 369 -29.66 6.46 0.03
C MET A 369 -29.42 7.75 0.83
N THR A 370 -28.17 7.92 1.24
CA THR A 370 -27.71 9.08 2.01
C THR A 370 -26.84 9.98 1.14
N VAL A 371 -27.09 11.29 1.17
CA VAL A 371 -26.33 12.27 0.40
C VAL A 371 -25.32 12.95 1.32
N HIS A 372 -24.02 12.79 1.04
CA HIS A 372 -22.96 13.41 1.86
C HIS A 372 -22.83 14.92 1.60
N GLN A 373 -23.29 15.39 0.42
CA GLN A 373 -23.21 16.79 0.00
C GLN A 373 -24.60 17.34 -0.38
N PRO A 374 -25.56 17.45 0.57
CA PRO A 374 -26.96 17.78 0.26
C PRO A 374 -27.16 19.21 -0.29
N LYS A 375 -26.16 20.07 -0.13
CA LYS A 375 -26.11 21.40 -0.76
C LYS A 375 -25.86 21.32 -2.27
N LEU A 376 -25.19 20.28 -2.75
CA LEU A 376 -24.80 20.09 -4.14
C LEU A 376 -25.70 19.07 -4.85
N LEU A 377 -26.07 17.99 -4.17
CA LEU A 377 -26.86 16.91 -4.77
C LEU A 377 -28.25 16.85 -4.15
N LYS A 378 -29.29 16.85 -4.99
CA LYS A 378 -30.65 16.51 -4.61
C LYS A 378 -30.97 15.10 -5.10
N VAL A 379 -31.54 14.30 -4.22
CA VAL A 379 -32.09 12.99 -4.55
C VAL A 379 -33.60 13.09 -4.41
N ALA A 380 -34.32 12.63 -5.43
CA ALA A 380 -35.75 12.40 -5.39
C ALA A 380 -36.02 10.91 -5.64
N HIS A 381 -36.97 10.34 -4.91
CA HIS A 381 -37.37 8.95 -5.07
C HIS A 381 -38.73 8.90 -5.77
N GLU A 382 -38.80 8.20 -6.89
CA GLU A 382 -40.01 8.06 -7.71
C GLU A 382 -40.06 6.62 -8.23
N ASP A 383 -41.16 5.91 -7.96
CA ASP A 383 -41.43 4.54 -8.46
C ASP A 383 -40.28 3.53 -8.24
N GLY A 384 -39.65 3.58 -7.07
CA GLY A 384 -38.51 2.70 -6.72
C GLY A 384 -37.18 3.08 -7.36
N THR A 385 -37.14 4.17 -8.15
CA THR A 385 -35.90 4.74 -8.71
C THR A 385 -35.40 5.91 -7.86
N ALA A 386 -34.11 6.22 -7.99
CA ALA A 386 -33.49 7.41 -7.41
C ALA A 386 -33.05 8.36 -8.53
N LEU A 387 -33.66 9.55 -8.56
CA LEU A 387 -33.29 10.63 -9.46
C LEU A 387 -32.28 11.55 -8.78
N LEU A 388 -31.04 11.50 -9.27
CA LEU A 388 -29.92 12.31 -8.81
C LEU A 388 -29.82 13.57 -9.68
N ARG A 389 -30.05 14.74 -9.07
CA ARG A 389 -29.95 16.04 -9.74
C ARG A 389 -28.95 16.92 -9.02
N VAL A 390 -28.00 17.47 -9.77
CA VAL A 390 -27.09 18.45 -9.19
C VAL A 390 -27.74 19.83 -9.13
N ARG A 391 -27.49 20.56 -8.05
CA ARG A 391 -28.08 21.88 -7.80
C ARG A 391 -27.23 22.99 -8.42
N ASP A 392 -27.89 24.06 -8.84
CA ASP A 392 -27.25 25.28 -9.31
C ASP A 392 -26.37 25.92 -8.23
N GLY A 393 -25.17 26.36 -8.59
CA GLY A 393 -24.34 27.23 -7.74
C GLY A 393 -22.98 26.67 -7.28
N GLY A 394 -22.36 25.76 -8.03
CA GLY A 394 -21.01 25.31 -7.72
C GLY A 394 -20.32 24.61 -8.87
N ASP A 395 -19.01 24.48 -8.73
CA ASP A 395 -18.10 23.95 -9.73
C ASP A 395 -17.35 22.82 -8.97
N TRP A 396 -17.74 21.55 -9.16
CA TRP A 396 -17.30 20.44 -8.27
C TRP A 396 -16.62 19.29 -9.03
N GLY A 397 -15.62 18.68 -8.38
CA GLY A 397 -14.84 17.57 -8.96
C GLY A 397 -15.46 16.18 -8.78
N HIS A 398 -16.28 15.96 -7.74
CA HIS A 398 -16.95 14.69 -7.47
C HIS A 398 -18.18 14.89 -6.56
N LEU A 399 -19.20 14.03 -6.74
CA LEU A 399 -20.40 13.96 -5.89
C LEU A 399 -20.44 12.61 -5.21
N VAL A 400 -20.70 12.54 -3.89
CA VAL A 400 -20.73 11.26 -3.15
C VAL A 400 -22.07 11.02 -2.48
N PHE A 401 -22.58 9.80 -2.61
CA PHE A 401 -23.76 9.30 -1.89
C PHE A 401 -23.55 7.85 -1.44
N GLY A 402 -24.17 7.47 -0.33
CA GLY A 402 -23.98 6.17 0.32
C GLY A 402 -25.26 5.35 0.37
N LEU A 403 -25.15 4.03 0.16
CA LEU A 403 -26.21 3.04 0.30
C LEU A 403 -25.86 2.09 1.45
N PRO A 404 -26.56 2.16 2.60
CA PRO A 404 -26.42 1.19 3.67
C PRO A 404 -26.84 -0.20 3.20
N THR A 405 -26.04 -1.22 3.51
CA THR A 405 -26.33 -2.61 3.08
C THR A 405 -26.81 -3.51 4.22
N LYS A 406 -26.90 -2.97 5.45
CA LYS A 406 -27.35 -3.68 6.66
C LYS A 406 -26.55 -4.96 6.95
N GLY A 407 -25.24 -4.97 6.65
CA GLY A 407 -24.38 -6.14 6.86
C GLY A 407 -24.59 -7.21 5.80
N LEU A 408 -24.55 -6.82 4.52
CA LEU A 408 -24.73 -7.74 3.41
C LEU A 408 -23.55 -8.72 3.32
N ASP A 409 -23.86 -10.01 3.31
CA ASP A 409 -22.88 -11.07 3.07
C ASP A 409 -22.38 -11.02 1.61
N ILE A 410 -21.08 -10.85 1.45
CA ILE A 410 -20.38 -10.78 0.17
C ILE A 410 -19.42 -11.96 -0.04
N ARG A 411 -19.59 -13.04 0.74
CA ARG A 411 -18.91 -14.31 0.44
C ARG A 411 -19.31 -14.78 -0.95
N GLY A 412 -18.29 -15.03 -1.77
CA GLY A 412 -18.50 -15.38 -3.17
C GLY A 412 -18.97 -14.22 -4.05
N LEU A 413 -18.67 -12.96 -3.69
CA LEU A 413 -18.88 -11.80 -4.57
C LEU A 413 -18.39 -12.10 -5.99
N ASP A 414 -19.30 -11.98 -6.95
CA ASP A 414 -19.05 -12.23 -8.38
C ASP A 414 -19.01 -10.93 -9.17
N ARG A 415 -19.98 -10.05 -8.94
CA ARG A 415 -20.06 -8.74 -9.60
C ARG A 415 -20.99 -7.78 -8.86
N VAL A 416 -20.81 -6.49 -9.16
CA VAL A 416 -21.74 -5.42 -8.78
C VAL A 416 -22.36 -4.85 -10.04
N GLU A 417 -23.68 -4.77 -10.07
CA GLU A 417 -24.45 -4.29 -11.22
C GLU A 417 -25.15 -2.97 -10.90
N PHE A 418 -25.22 -2.09 -11.90
CA PHE A 418 -25.94 -0.84 -11.86
C PHE A 418 -26.92 -0.79 -13.03
N GLU A 419 -28.18 -0.47 -12.75
CA GLU A 419 -29.20 -0.22 -13.77
C GLU A 419 -29.53 1.27 -13.77
N ILE A 420 -29.29 1.92 -14.91
CA ILE A 420 -29.39 3.37 -15.10
C ILE A 420 -30.38 3.60 -16.25
N ASP A 421 -31.51 4.24 -15.98
CA ASP A 421 -32.55 4.44 -16.98
C ASP A 421 -32.18 5.53 -17.99
N SER A 422 -31.62 6.63 -17.49
CA SER A 422 -31.27 7.77 -18.32
C SER A 422 -30.19 8.62 -17.68
N ILE A 423 -29.31 9.14 -18.52
CA ILE A 423 -28.39 10.23 -18.19
C ILE A 423 -28.84 11.42 -19.03
N GLN A 424 -29.31 12.50 -18.40
CA GLN A 424 -29.74 13.70 -19.12
C GLN A 424 -28.80 14.87 -18.81
N GLY A 425 -28.48 15.66 -19.83
CA GLY A 425 -27.67 16.87 -19.72
C GLY A 425 -26.91 17.17 -21.00
N ASN A 426 -26.30 18.35 -21.09
CA ASN A 426 -25.59 18.79 -22.30
C ASN A 426 -24.13 18.30 -22.39
N SER A 427 -23.72 17.35 -21.53
CA SER A 427 -22.35 16.85 -21.53
C SER A 427 -22.14 15.82 -22.65
N PRO A 428 -21.17 16.01 -23.55
CA PRO A 428 -20.87 15.05 -24.62
C PRO A 428 -20.28 13.72 -24.11
N GLU A 429 -19.75 13.70 -22.88
CA GLU A 429 -19.30 12.48 -22.21
C GLU A 429 -20.03 12.37 -20.84
N PRO A 430 -20.74 11.26 -20.56
CA PRO A 430 -21.50 11.10 -19.31
C PRO A 430 -20.60 10.90 -18.07
N GLY A 431 -19.31 10.65 -18.29
CA GLY A 431 -18.29 10.54 -17.23
C GLY A 431 -18.10 9.12 -16.72
N PHE A 432 -17.78 9.01 -15.44
CA PHE A 432 -17.43 7.79 -14.74
C PHE A 432 -18.22 7.69 -13.44
N LEU A 433 -18.63 6.48 -13.10
CA LEU A 433 -19.11 6.13 -11.77
C LEU A 433 -18.01 5.32 -11.08
N HIS A 434 -17.60 5.81 -9.93
CA HIS A 434 -16.70 5.12 -9.02
C HIS A 434 -17.51 4.69 -7.81
N PHE A 435 -17.42 3.43 -7.42
CA PHE A 435 -18.07 2.95 -6.21
C PHE A 435 -17.06 2.30 -5.28
N THR A 436 -17.30 2.42 -3.98
CA THR A 436 -16.53 1.75 -2.94
C THR A 436 -17.44 0.85 -2.13
N LEU A 437 -17.12 -0.44 -2.10
CA LEU A 437 -17.68 -1.41 -1.17
C LEU A 437 -16.93 -1.28 0.14
N ALA A 438 -17.58 -0.93 1.25
CA ALA A 438 -16.88 -0.71 2.51
C ALA A 438 -17.40 -1.53 3.68
N ASP A 439 -16.46 -2.04 4.47
CA ASP A 439 -16.78 -2.78 5.68
C ASP A 439 -17.13 -1.85 6.85
N LYS A 440 -17.48 -2.45 7.99
CA LYS A 440 -17.81 -1.70 9.22
C LYS A 440 -16.61 -0.96 9.82
N PHE A 441 -15.39 -1.21 9.35
CA PHE A 441 -14.16 -0.59 9.82
C PHE A 441 -13.71 0.57 8.90
N GLY A 442 -14.48 0.85 7.85
CA GLY A 442 -14.19 1.93 6.90
C GLY A 442 -13.14 1.58 5.85
N GLN A 443 -12.72 0.33 5.77
CA GLN A 443 -11.92 -0.14 4.65
C GLN A 443 -12.79 -0.41 3.45
N SER A 444 -12.21 -0.26 2.27
CA SER A 444 -13.00 -0.33 1.05
C SER A 444 -12.31 -1.01 -0.10
N ARG A 445 -13.12 -1.63 -0.94
CA ARG A 445 -12.76 -2.03 -2.29
C ARG A 445 -13.43 -1.10 -3.30
N ALA A 446 -12.70 -0.64 -4.31
CA ALA A 446 -13.14 0.31 -5.30
C ALA A 446 -13.31 -0.34 -6.68
N GLY A 447 -14.42 -0.05 -7.34
CA GLY A 447 -14.67 -0.39 -8.73
C GLY A 447 -15.03 0.85 -9.55
N TYR A 448 -14.78 0.79 -10.86
CA TYR A 448 -14.99 1.92 -11.76
C TYR A 448 -15.74 1.47 -13.01
N LEU A 449 -16.65 2.32 -13.47
CA LEU A 449 -17.32 2.14 -14.74
C LEU A 449 -17.35 3.45 -15.52
N LYS A 450 -17.07 3.37 -16.82
CA LYS A 450 -17.28 4.48 -17.75
C LYS A 450 -18.76 4.47 -18.12
N LEU A 451 -19.44 5.60 -17.92
CA LEU A 451 -20.82 5.76 -18.32
C LEU A 451 -20.90 5.99 -19.82
N ASP A 452 -21.91 5.40 -20.44
CA ASP A 452 -22.22 5.49 -21.86
C ASP A 452 -23.69 5.89 -22.03
N ALA A 453 -23.97 6.78 -23.00
CA ALA A 453 -25.31 7.35 -23.14
C ALA A 453 -26.36 6.32 -23.61
N GLU A 454 -25.93 5.24 -24.27
CA GLU A 454 -26.79 4.19 -24.81
C GLU A 454 -26.91 3.00 -23.85
N SER A 455 -25.98 2.89 -22.90
CA SER A 455 -25.94 1.77 -21.94
C SER A 455 -26.80 2.04 -20.71
N THR A 456 -27.77 1.16 -20.47
CA THR A 456 -28.64 1.20 -19.28
C THR A 456 -28.26 0.17 -18.21
N HIS A 457 -27.36 -0.74 -18.53
CA HIS A 457 -26.89 -1.77 -17.62
C HIS A 457 -25.37 -1.81 -17.58
N TYR A 458 -24.82 -1.78 -16.37
CA TYR A 458 -23.39 -1.85 -16.12
C TYR A 458 -23.12 -2.97 -15.13
N SER A 459 -22.06 -3.73 -15.37
CA SER A 459 -21.65 -4.84 -14.52
C SER A 459 -20.16 -4.79 -14.32
N VAL A 460 -19.72 -4.77 -13.06
CA VAL A 460 -18.31 -4.74 -12.68
C VAL A 460 -17.99 -6.04 -11.97
N PRO A 461 -17.21 -6.95 -12.59
CA PRO A 461 -16.86 -8.22 -11.99
C PRO A 461 -15.98 -7.99 -10.75
N ALA A 462 -16.07 -8.87 -9.76
CA ALA A 462 -15.33 -8.82 -8.51
C ALA A 462 -13.82 -8.72 -8.73
N ARG A 463 -13.33 -9.32 -9.82
CA ARG A 463 -11.94 -9.25 -10.26
C ARG A 463 -11.46 -7.82 -10.57
N ASP A 464 -12.36 -6.95 -11.00
CA ASP A 464 -12.08 -5.54 -11.31
C ASP A 464 -12.50 -4.59 -10.16
N ILE A 465 -12.79 -5.15 -8.99
CA ILE A 465 -13.06 -4.40 -7.74
C ILE A 465 -11.81 -4.54 -6.84
N TYR A 466 -11.02 -3.47 -6.80
CA TYR A 466 -9.68 -3.43 -6.19
C TYR A 466 -9.70 -3.06 -4.71
N GLY A 467 -8.76 -3.55 -3.93
CA GLY A 467 -8.61 -3.24 -2.51
C GLY A 467 -8.96 -4.41 -1.60
N PHE A 468 -8.89 -4.15 -0.30
CA PHE A 468 -9.05 -5.15 0.76
C PHE A 468 -10.00 -4.66 1.83
N LEU A 469 -10.81 -5.59 2.34
CA LEU A 469 -11.67 -5.39 3.52
C LEU A 469 -11.09 -6.20 4.68
N LEU A 470 -11.06 -5.64 5.90
CA LEU A 470 -10.72 -6.44 7.09
C LEU A 470 -11.92 -7.23 7.59
N ASP A 471 -13.16 -6.77 7.35
CA ASP A 471 -14.36 -7.60 7.43
C ASP A 471 -14.68 -8.15 6.03
N ASP A 472 -13.96 -9.20 5.63
CA ASP A 472 -13.94 -9.70 4.25
C ASP A 472 -15.27 -10.28 3.75
N ASP A 473 -16.16 -10.63 4.67
CA ASP A 473 -17.41 -11.31 4.36
C ASP A 473 -18.63 -10.39 4.42
N THR A 474 -18.51 -9.20 5.03
CA THR A 474 -19.66 -8.35 5.31
C THR A 474 -19.46 -6.93 4.82
N LEU A 475 -20.38 -6.47 3.98
CA LEU A 475 -20.47 -5.11 3.49
C LEU A 475 -21.37 -4.28 4.42
N ALA A 476 -20.89 -3.12 4.86
CA ALA A 476 -21.67 -2.18 5.68
C ALA A 476 -22.35 -1.09 4.83
N TYR A 477 -21.65 -0.59 3.81
CA TYR A 477 -22.18 0.42 2.90
C TYR A 477 -21.50 0.36 1.53
N ILE A 478 -22.21 0.83 0.50
CA ILE A 478 -21.64 1.17 -0.81
C ILE A 478 -21.65 2.68 -0.95
N ASN A 479 -20.50 3.31 -1.10
CA ASN A 479 -20.47 4.70 -1.58
C ASN A 479 -20.35 4.72 -3.09
N ILE A 480 -21.06 5.64 -3.71
CA ILE A 480 -21.01 5.88 -5.14
C ILE A 480 -20.62 7.33 -5.34
N SER A 481 -19.71 7.54 -6.27
CA SER A 481 -19.25 8.84 -6.69
C SER A 481 -19.26 9.00 -8.18
N LEU A 482 -19.67 10.18 -8.64
CA LEU A 482 -19.73 10.53 -10.06
C LEU A 482 -18.59 11.48 -10.39
N ASN A 483 -17.82 11.17 -11.43
CA ASN A 483 -16.59 11.85 -11.81
C ASN A 483 -16.59 12.11 -13.32
N ARG A 484 -16.12 13.28 -13.79
CA ARG A 484 -16.03 13.55 -15.24
C ARG A 484 -14.90 12.81 -15.92
N ARG A 485 -13.83 12.52 -15.17
CA ARG A 485 -12.63 11.82 -15.63
C ARG A 485 -12.33 10.66 -14.70
N PRO A 486 -11.41 9.75 -15.09
CA PRO A 486 -10.94 8.73 -14.18
C PRO A 486 -10.41 9.36 -12.88
N PRO A 487 -10.52 8.67 -11.74
CA PRO A 487 -10.28 9.22 -10.40
C PRO A 487 -8.90 9.83 -10.21
N PHE A 488 -7.92 9.35 -10.98
CA PHE A 488 -6.52 9.77 -10.90
C PHE A 488 -6.26 11.13 -11.58
N ARG A 489 -7.27 11.83 -12.12
CA ARG A 489 -7.15 13.18 -12.70
C ARG A 489 -8.34 14.09 -12.30
N PRO A 490 -8.41 14.57 -11.05
CA PRO A 490 -9.59 15.24 -10.49
C PRO A 490 -9.82 16.71 -10.92
N SER A 491 -9.12 17.23 -11.93
CA SER A 491 -9.11 18.67 -12.24
C SER A 491 -10.29 19.19 -13.08
N VAL A 492 -11.27 18.35 -13.46
CA VAL A 492 -12.40 18.77 -14.30
C VAL A 492 -13.71 18.69 -13.53
N ARG A 493 -14.44 19.81 -13.50
CA ARG A 493 -15.66 20.00 -12.72
C ARG A 493 -16.92 19.74 -13.54
N PHE A 494 -17.99 19.24 -12.91
CA PHE A 494 -19.33 19.23 -13.53
C PHE A 494 -20.02 20.58 -13.31
N HIS A 495 -20.76 21.05 -14.31
CA HIS A 495 -21.66 22.19 -14.19
C HIS A 495 -23.09 21.70 -13.85
N PRO A 496 -23.86 22.44 -13.03
CA PRO A 496 -25.23 22.05 -12.62
C PRO A 496 -26.20 21.70 -13.74
N SER A 497 -26.10 22.41 -14.86
CA SER A 497 -26.95 22.22 -16.04
C SER A 497 -26.57 21.01 -16.89
N GLU A 498 -25.50 20.30 -16.55
CA GLU A 498 -24.89 19.30 -17.44
C GLU A 498 -25.21 17.86 -17.07
N PHE A 499 -25.85 17.59 -15.92
CA PHE A 499 -25.97 16.19 -15.48
C PHE A 499 -27.17 15.92 -14.54
N SER A 500 -27.99 14.95 -14.93
CA SER A 500 -28.89 14.21 -14.05
C SER A 500 -28.84 12.73 -14.38
N LEU A 501 -28.95 11.90 -13.35
CA LEU A 501 -28.84 10.44 -13.43
C LEU A 501 -30.06 9.81 -12.77
N ARG A 502 -30.76 8.93 -13.50
CA ARG A 502 -31.83 8.10 -12.94
C ARG A 502 -31.28 6.71 -12.67
N LEU A 503 -31.04 6.40 -11.39
CA LEU A 503 -30.57 5.09 -10.94
C LEU A 503 -31.78 4.22 -10.58
N LYS A 504 -31.92 3.08 -11.24
CA LYS A 504 -33.04 2.15 -11.06
C LYS A 504 -32.70 1.02 -10.10
N ALA A 505 -31.48 0.50 -10.15
CA ALA A 505 -31.04 -0.54 -9.25
C ALA A 505 -29.53 -0.51 -9.02
N VAL A 506 -29.13 -0.91 -7.81
CA VAL A 506 -27.78 -1.37 -7.51
C VAL A 506 -27.91 -2.79 -6.98
N ARG A 507 -27.23 -3.74 -7.61
CA ARG A 507 -27.30 -5.16 -7.25
C ARG A 507 -25.91 -5.68 -6.90
N VAL A 508 -25.83 -6.42 -5.82
CA VAL A 508 -24.65 -7.21 -5.47
C VAL A 508 -24.97 -8.66 -5.78
N VAL A 509 -24.17 -9.26 -6.66
CA VAL A 509 -24.35 -10.65 -7.08
C VAL A 509 -23.26 -11.50 -6.45
N THR A 510 -23.68 -12.53 -5.71
CA THR A 510 -22.79 -13.53 -5.13
C THR A 510 -23.07 -14.91 -5.70
N LYS A 511 -22.07 -15.78 -5.61
CA LYS A 511 -22.08 -17.19 -6.04
C LYS A 511 -22.15 -18.08 -4.80
N GLU A 512 -23.25 -18.82 -4.64
CA GLU A 512 -23.47 -19.79 -3.54
C GLU A 512 -23.00 -21.21 -3.88
#